data_AF-A0AAU9X4A5-F1
#
_entry.id   AF-A0AAU9X4A5-F1
#
_cell.length_a   1.000
_cell.length_b   1.000
_cell.length_c   1.000
_cell.angle_alpha   90.00
_cell.angle_beta   90.00
_cell.angle_gamma   90.00
#
_symmetry.space_group_name_H-M   'P 1'
#
loop_
_entity.id
_entity.type
_entity.pdbx_description
1 polymer ?
#
loop_
_entity_poly.entity_id
_entity_poly.type
_entity_poly.pdbx_seq_one_letter_code
_entity_poly.pdbx_strand_id
1 'polypeptide(L)'
;MDFSLWRSIGKEILIKSNINNWFACKEGTGSIVKQKKGSIHCKLVKQVAKNCGGAVPKSWKFHANGPSFNGGGQFYYFDGSKSSHWPTHDSCGTNRADQLKNVPNPHGNIFIR
;
A
#
# COMPACT_ATOMS: atom_id res chain seq x y z
N MET A 1 -3.84 -11.40 15.78
CA MET A 1 -3.21 -11.82 14.50
C MET A 1 -1.77 -12.16 14.79
N ASP A 2 -1.30 -13.33 14.34
CA ASP A 2 0.11 -13.69 14.44
C ASP A 2 0.84 -13.36 13.13
N PHE A 3 1.64 -12.29 13.15
CA PHE A 3 2.39 -11.83 11.97
C PHE A 3 3.57 -12.74 11.63
N SER A 4 4.00 -13.63 12.52
CA SER A 4 5.07 -14.58 12.22
C SER A 4 4.64 -15.59 11.15
N LEU A 5 3.35 -15.96 11.13
CA LEU A 5 2.74 -16.85 10.14
C LEU A 5 2.72 -16.24 8.73
N TRP A 6 2.83 -14.93 8.59
CA TRP A 6 2.83 -14.29 7.26
C TRP A 6 4.01 -14.75 6.41
N ARG A 7 5.12 -15.12 7.06
CA ARG A 7 6.34 -15.62 6.40
C ARG A 7 6.13 -16.98 5.73
N SER A 8 5.17 -17.79 6.21
CA SER A 8 4.87 -19.09 5.62
C SER A 8 3.79 -19.04 4.54
N ILE A 9 3.02 -17.95 4.47
CA ILE A 9 1.96 -17.77 3.46
C ILE A 9 2.57 -17.41 2.10
N GLY A 10 3.56 -16.52 2.08
CA GLY A 10 4.07 -16.01 0.82
C GLY A 10 5.14 -14.93 0.93
N LYS A 11 5.60 -14.45 -0.23
CA LYS A 11 6.60 -13.36 -0.35
C LYS A 11 6.14 -12.24 -1.28
N GLU A 12 5.02 -12.45 -1.97
CA GLU A 12 4.39 -11.44 -2.78
C GLU A 12 3.17 -10.88 -2.06
N ILE A 13 2.82 -9.66 -2.43
CA ILE A 13 1.67 -8.97 -1.88
C ILE A 13 0.87 -8.34 -3.00
N LEU A 14 -0.44 -8.32 -2.81
CA LEU A 14 -1.36 -7.58 -3.64
C LEU A 14 -2.11 -6.58 -2.76
N ILE A 15 -1.98 -5.30 -3.09
CA ILE A 15 -2.74 -4.21 -2.47
C ILE A 15 -3.94 -3.95 -3.37
N LYS A 16 -5.15 -4.10 -2.83
CA LYS A 16 -6.40 -3.80 -3.53
C LYS A 16 -7.15 -2.71 -2.78
N SER A 17 -7.75 -1.78 -3.51
CA SER A 17 -8.64 -0.77 -2.94
C SER A 17 -9.74 -0.41 -3.93
N ASN A 18 -10.94 -0.12 -3.43
CA ASN A 18 -12.02 0.39 -4.28
C ASN A 18 -11.92 1.90 -4.53
N ILE A 19 -10.97 2.59 -3.89
CA ILE A 19 -10.73 4.03 -4.05
C ILE A 19 -9.33 4.37 -4.57
N ASN A 20 -8.45 3.38 -4.72
CA ASN A 20 -7.05 3.60 -5.11
C ASN A 20 -6.52 2.48 -6.01
N ASN A 21 -5.48 2.77 -6.79
CA ASN A 21 -4.87 1.85 -7.75
C ASN A 21 -4.30 0.59 -7.07
N TRP A 22 -4.42 -0.56 -7.74
CA TRP A 22 -3.96 -1.84 -7.20
C TRP A 22 -2.51 -2.09 -7.59
N PHE A 23 -1.72 -2.59 -6.64
CA PHE A 23 -0.32 -2.90 -6.88
C PHE A 23 0.00 -4.32 -6.43
N ALA A 24 0.70 -5.06 -7.28
CA ALA A 24 1.36 -6.30 -6.87
C ALA A 24 2.82 -6.00 -6.62
N CYS A 25 3.34 -6.36 -5.45
CA CYS A 25 4.72 -6.09 -5.08
C CYS A 25 5.44 -7.37 -4.63
N LYS A 26 6.74 -7.40 -4.91
CA LYS A 26 7.67 -8.42 -4.44
C LYS A 26 8.72 -7.79 -3.53
N GLU A 27 9.37 -8.62 -2.73
CA GLU A 27 10.48 -8.19 -1.88
C GLU A 27 11.62 -7.54 -2.70
N GLY A 28 12.29 -6.57 -2.08
CA GLY A 28 13.57 -6.02 -2.51
C GLY A 28 14.54 -6.12 -1.34
N THR A 29 15.07 -4.98 -0.88
CA THR A 29 15.79 -4.95 0.40
C THR A 29 14.83 -5.00 1.60
N GLY A 30 13.57 -4.61 1.38
CA GLY A 30 12.46 -4.69 2.33
C GLY A 30 11.53 -5.88 2.09
N SER A 31 10.74 -6.19 3.12
CA SER A 31 9.78 -7.30 3.14
C SER A 31 8.60 -6.96 4.04
N ILE A 32 7.39 -7.16 3.55
CA ILE A 32 6.17 -6.94 4.33
C ILE A 32 5.93 -8.09 5.30
N VAL A 33 6.06 -9.32 4.80
CA VAL A 33 5.86 -10.54 5.59
C VAL A 33 6.89 -10.70 6.71
N LYS A 34 8.10 -10.15 6.53
CA LYS A 34 9.12 -10.08 7.59
C LYS A 34 9.07 -8.77 8.39
N GLN A 35 8.17 -7.85 8.04
CA GLN A 35 8.08 -6.49 8.59
C GLN A 35 9.41 -5.72 8.54
N LYS A 36 10.21 -5.98 7.50
CA LYS A 36 11.49 -5.34 7.27
C LYS A 36 11.31 -4.12 6.36
N LYS A 37 11.64 -2.95 6.88
CA LYS A 37 11.74 -1.71 6.08
C LYS A 37 12.72 -1.90 4.91
N GLY A 38 12.39 -1.34 3.75
CA GLY A 38 13.31 -1.28 2.62
C GLY A 38 12.61 -1.09 1.28
N SER A 39 13.34 -1.35 0.20
CA SER A 39 12.78 -1.30 -1.16
C SER A 39 11.88 -2.51 -1.43
N ILE A 40 10.89 -2.29 -2.29
CA ILE A 40 9.99 -3.30 -2.84
C ILE A 40 9.86 -3.06 -4.34
N HIS A 41 9.57 -4.11 -5.09
CA HIS A 41 9.37 -4.03 -6.53
C HIS A 41 7.89 -4.19 -6.84
N CYS A 42 7.22 -3.11 -7.22
CA CYS A 42 5.79 -3.12 -7.51
C CYS A 42 5.49 -2.99 -8.99
N LYS A 43 4.34 -3.50 -9.39
CA LYS A 43 3.70 -3.23 -10.68
C LYS A 43 2.24 -2.83 -10.47
N LEU A 44 1.75 -1.93 -11.31
CA LEU A 44 0.32 -1.59 -11.39
C LEU A 44 -0.44 -2.82 -11.92
N VAL A 45 -1.47 -3.25 -11.18
CA VAL A 45 -2.32 -4.39 -11.56
C VAL A 45 -3.66 -3.91 -12.11
N LYS A 46 -4.23 -2.87 -11.50
CA LYS A 46 -5.50 -2.28 -11.91
C LYS A 46 -5.49 -0.79 -11.61
N GLN A 47 -5.87 0.01 -12.60
CA GLN A 47 -6.19 1.41 -12.39
C GLN A 47 -7.63 1.53 -11.88
N VAL A 48 -7.83 2.22 -10.76
CA VAL A 48 -9.13 2.44 -10.12
C VAL A 48 -9.43 3.93 -10.03
N ALA A 49 -8.44 4.74 -9.66
CA ALA A 49 -8.55 6.19 -9.64
C ALA A 49 -7.71 6.78 -10.79
N LYS A 50 -6.88 7.78 -10.48
CA LYS A 50 -6.12 8.53 -11.48
C LYS A 50 -5.03 7.68 -12.16
N ASN A 51 -4.84 7.88 -13.46
CA ASN A 51 -3.65 7.38 -14.17
C ASN A 51 -2.45 8.27 -13.84
N CYS A 52 -1.37 7.65 -13.37
CA CYS A 52 -0.19 8.35 -12.89
C CYS A 52 1.06 7.98 -13.71
N GLY A 53 0.90 7.69 -15.00
CA GLY A 53 2.02 7.42 -15.91
C GLY A 53 2.85 6.21 -15.50
N GLY A 54 2.23 5.19 -14.90
CA GLY A 54 2.93 4.00 -14.43
C GLY A 54 3.66 4.17 -13.10
N ALA A 55 3.41 5.25 -12.34
CA ALA A 55 3.94 5.41 -11.00
C ALA A 55 3.50 4.25 -10.08
N VAL A 56 4.45 3.73 -9.31
CA VAL A 56 4.25 2.60 -8.39
C VAL A 56 5.01 2.84 -7.08
N PRO A 57 4.60 2.20 -5.97
CA PRO A 57 5.40 2.18 -4.76
C PRO A 57 6.78 1.54 -5.01
N LYS A 58 7.79 2.08 -4.37
CA LYS A 58 9.20 1.66 -4.44
C LYS A 58 9.75 1.21 -3.09
N SER A 59 9.13 1.63 -2.00
CA SER A 59 9.57 1.32 -0.65
C SER A 59 8.42 1.09 0.31
N TRP A 60 8.77 0.40 1.37
CA TRP A 60 7.87 -0.13 2.37
C TRP A 60 8.44 0.15 3.76
N LYS A 61 7.56 0.55 4.68
CA LYS A 61 7.88 0.68 6.11
C LYS A 61 6.63 0.50 6.97
N PHE A 62 6.84 -0.01 8.18
CA PHE A 62 5.83 -0.07 9.21
C PHE A 62 6.01 1.13 10.14
N HIS A 63 5.02 2.01 10.20
CA HIS A 63 4.97 3.11 11.16
C HIS A 63 4.32 2.66 12.47
N ALA A 64 4.40 3.50 13.51
CA ALA A 64 3.73 3.25 14.78
C ALA A 64 2.22 2.97 14.61
N ASN A 65 1.55 3.67 13.68
CA ASN A 65 0.12 3.51 13.48
C ASN A 65 -0.25 2.55 12.33
N GLY A 66 0.73 1.98 11.62
CA GLY A 66 0.45 0.94 10.64
C GLY A 66 1.25 0.98 9.34
N PRO A 67 0.82 0.20 8.34
CA PRO A 67 1.62 -0.05 7.16
C PRO A 67 1.64 1.07 6.09
N SER A 68 2.82 1.50 5.60
CA SER A 68 2.97 2.51 4.53
C SER A 68 3.81 2.10 3.30
N PHE A 69 3.27 2.39 2.12
CA PHE A 69 3.85 2.16 0.80
C PHE A 69 4.18 3.49 0.11
N ASN A 70 5.43 3.65 -0.34
CA ASN A 70 5.98 4.94 -0.74
C ASN A 70 6.73 4.85 -2.07
N GLY A 71 6.76 5.90 -2.90
CA GLY A 71 7.55 5.94 -4.15
C GLY A 71 8.06 7.33 -4.58
N GLY A 72 7.83 8.34 -3.74
CA GLY A 72 8.19 9.76 -3.86
C GLY A 72 7.45 10.54 -2.77
N GLY A 73 6.15 10.24 -2.65
CA GLY A 73 5.30 10.35 -1.46
C GLY A 73 4.63 9.00 -1.15
N GLN A 74 3.57 9.02 -0.35
CA GLN A 74 2.79 7.86 0.07
C GLN A 74 1.74 7.51 -0.97
N PHE A 75 1.72 6.26 -1.41
CA PHE A 75 0.63 5.69 -2.22
C PHE A 75 -0.47 5.14 -1.33
N TYR A 76 -0.06 4.43 -0.28
CA TYR A 76 -0.93 3.89 0.74
C TYR A 76 -0.32 4.14 2.11
N TYR A 77 -1.18 4.50 3.06
CA TYR A 77 -0.87 4.42 4.47
C TYR A 77 -2.10 3.91 5.20
N PHE A 78 -2.04 2.65 5.62
CA PHE A 78 -3.08 1.98 6.38
C PHE A 78 -2.93 2.36 7.86
N ASP A 79 -3.16 3.63 8.16
CA ASP A 79 -3.13 4.16 9.52
C ASP A 79 -4.39 3.70 10.28
N GLY A 80 -4.18 3.01 11.40
CA GLY A 80 -5.25 2.53 12.28
C GLY A 80 -5.66 3.54 13.35
N SER A 81 -5.01 4.69 13.43
CA SER A 81 -5.29 5.74 14.40
C SER A 81 -6.48 6.60 13.98
N LYS A 82 -7.33 6.93 14.95
CA LYS A 82 -8.39 7.93 14.79
C LYS A 82 -7.94 9.35 15.14
N SER A 83 -6.76 9.50 15.75
CA SER A 83 -6.24 10.79 16.23
C SER A 83 -5.32 11.49 15.24
N SER A 84 -5.08 10.90 14.06
CA SER A 84 -4.22 11.45 13.02
C SER A 84 -5.00 11.74 11.74
N HIS A 85 -4.42 12.54 10.85
CA HIS A 85 -5.01 12.93 9.57
C HIS A 85 -4.84 11.86 8.47
N TRP A 86 -4.58 10.61 8.84
CA TRP A 86 -4.27 9.50 7.95
C TRP A 86 -5.23 8.35 8.24
N PRO A 87 -5.85 7.73 7.22
CA PRO A 87 -5.14 6.98 6.18
C PRO A 87 -4.88 7.73 4.86
N THR A 88 -3.83 7.32 4.14
CA THR A 88 -3.49 7.86 2.80
C THR A 88 -3.91 6.89 1.70
N HIS A 89 -4.61 7.42 0.70
CA HIS A 89 -4.93 6.73 -0.54
C HIS A 89 -4.63 7.65 -1.73
N ASP A 90 -3.40 7.61 -2.24
CA ASP A 90 -2.97 8.43 -3.37
C ASP A 90 -2.47 7.53 -4.51
N SER A 91 -3.14 7.58 -5.65
CA SER A 91 -2.80 6.77 -6.81
C SER A 91 -1.46 7.14 -7.44
N CYS A 92 -1.01 8.38 -7.26
CA CYS A 92 0.20 8.92 -7.86
C CYS A 92 1.36 9.01 -6.87
N GLY A 93 1.10 8.79 -5.58
CA GLY A 93 2.13 8.79 -4.55
C GLY A 93 2.80 10.15 -4.38
N THR A 94 2.00 11.20 -4.33
CA THR A 94 2.42 12.61 -4.19
C THR A 94 1.91 13.26 -2.90
N ASN A 95 1.33 12.47 -1.99
CA ASN A 95 0.64 12.92 -0.78
C ASN A 95 -0.53 13.87 -1.09
N ARG A 96 -1.33 13.54 -2.11
CA ARG A 96 -2.53 14.27 -2.53
C ARG A 96 -3.80 13.44 -2.36
N ALA A 97 -4.94 14.11 -2.33
CA ALA A 97 -6.26 13.49 -2.29
C ALA A 97 -6.72 13.01 -3.69
N ASP A 98 -5.93 12.11 -4.28
CA ASP A 98 -6.15 11.55 -5.63
C ASP A 98 -6.95 10.23 -5.61
N GLN A 99 -7.55 9.88 -4.47
CA GLN A 99 -8.48 8.75 -4.38
C GLN A 99 -9.78 8.99 -5.16
N LEU A 100 -10.38 7.91 -5.64
CA LEU A 100 -11.73 7.93 -6.21
C LEU A 100 -12.75 8.35 -5.15
N LYS A 101 -13.62 9.30 -5.50
CA LYS A 101 -14.65 9.86 -4.61
C LYS A 101 -16.01 9.19 -4.86
N ASN A 102 -16.95 9.38 -3.93
CA ASN A 102 -18.33 8.89 -4.03
C ASN A 102 -18.43 7.35 -4.16
N VAL A 103 -17.48 6.62 -3.55
CA VAL A 103 -17.49 5.17 -3.50
C VAL A 103 -18.14 4.72 -2.19
N PRO A 104 -19.21 3.90 -2.23
CA PRO A 104 -19.79 3.32 -1.03
C PRO A 104 -18.77 2.43 -0.29
N ASN A 105 -18.67 2.60 1.04
CA ASN A 105 -17.77 1.83 1.91
C ASN A 105 -16.31 1.78 1.39
N PRO A 106 -15.61 2.92 1.35
CA PRO A 106 -14.25 2.99 0.85
C PRO A 106 -13.30 2.17 1.74
N HIS A 107 -12.46 1.33 1.13
CA HIS A 107 -11.53 0.48 1.87
C HIS A 107 -10.31 0.07 1.03
N GLY A 108 -9.32 -0.49 1.72
CA GLY A 108 -8.15 -1.13 1.12
C GLY A 108 -7.81 -2.42 1.85
N ASN A 109 -7.24 -3.38 1.13
CA ASN A 109 -6.87 -4.69 1.62
C ASN A 109 -5.45 -5.03 1.16
N ILE A 110 -4.70 -5.72 2.02
CA ILE A 110 -3.40 -6.30 1.70
C ILE A 110 -3.57 -7.81 1.69
N PHE A 111 -3.27 -8.44 0.56
CA PHE A 111 -3.25 -9.89 0.39
C PHE A 111 -1.80 -10.36 0.32
N ILE A 112 -1.51 -11.50 0.94
CA ILE A 112 -0.19 -12.14 0.93
C ILE A 112 -0.30 -13.43 0.12
N ARG A 113 0.69 -13.70 -0.74
CA ARG A 113 0.74 -14.89 -1.59
C ARG A 113 2.16 -15.32 -1.94
#